data_AF-A0A9N9XGV1-F1
#
_entry.id   AF-A0A9N9XGV1-F1
#
_cell.length_a   1.000
_cell.length_b   1.000
_cell.length_c   1.000
_cell.angle_alpha   90.00
_cell.angle_beta   90.00
_cell.angle_gamma   90.00
#
_symmetry.space_group_name_H-M   'P 1'
#
loop_
_entity.id
_entity.type
_entity.pdbx_description
1 polymer ?
#
loop_
_entity_poly.entity_id
_entity_poly.type
_entity_poly.pdbx_seq_one_letter_code
_entity_poly.pdbx_strand_id
1 'polypeptide(L)' 'MLFDELQTNRFDEDDTDFEEDSTRPERFTQEELSDVIKNLNLPKDSTEFLDSRLKEKNLLYPDTKNYILP' A
#
# COMPACT_ATOMS: atom_id res chain seq x y z
N MET A 1 -33.15 40.25 -19.57
CA MET A 1 -32.02 40.60 -18.69
C MET A 1 -31.15 39.36 -18.64
N LEU A 2 -29.93 39.46 -19.17
CA LEU A 2 -29.05 38.34 -19.54
C LEU A 2 -27.90 38.16 -18.52
N PHE A 3 -28.06 38.61 -17.27
CA PHE A 3 -26.96 38.67 -16.30
C PHE A 3 -27.28 38.20 -14.88
N ASP A 4 -28.51 37.75 -14.59
CA ASP A 4 -28.90 37.26 -13.25
C ASP A 4 -28.96 35.72 -13.16
N GLU A 5 -28.68 35.01 -14.24
CA GLU A 5 -28.82 33.54 -14.31
C GLU A 5 -27.45 32.83 -14.39
N LEU A 6 -26.44 33.40 -13.75
CA LEU A 6 -25.11 32.81 -13.63
C LEU A 6 -24.50 33.08 -12.26
N GLN A 7 -25.17 32.79 -11.13
CA GLN A 7 -24.45 32.60 -9.86
C GLN A 7 -25.02 31.48 -8.98
N THR A 8 -24.16 30.47 -8.82
CA THR A 8 -24.04 29.62 -7.64
C THR A 8 -25.05 28.47 -7.53
N ASN A 9 -25.04 27.58 -8.52
CA ASN A 9 -25.26 26.18 -8.20
C ASN A 9 -23.93 25.62 -7.69
N ARG A 10 -23.81 25.71 -6.36
CA ARG A 10 -22.89 25.04 -5.44
C ARG A 10 -21.98 23.99 -6.09
N PHE A 11 -20.70 24.34 -6.26
CA PHE A 11 -19.63 23.35 -6.16
C PHE A 11 -19.43 23.02 -4.68
N ASP A 12 -20.45 22.41 -4.07
CA ASP A 12 -20.37 21.72 -2.78
C ASP A 12 -20.47 20.22 -3.08
N GLU A 13 -19.66 19.73 -4.01
CA GLU A 13 -19.25 18.33 -3.97
C GLU A 13 -17.89 18.37 -3.30
N ASP A 14 -18.00 18.37 -1.97
CA ASP A 14 -16.95 18.04 -1.03
C ASP A 14 -16.10 16.93 -1.66
N ASP A 15 -14.83 17.23 -1.91
CA ASP A 15 -13.82 16.30 -2.44
C ASP A 15 -13.47 15.28 -1.32
N THR A 16 -14.51 14.69 -0.71
CA THR A 16 -14.47 13.76 0.43
C THR A 16 -14.06 12.35 0.04
N ASP A 17 -13.76 12.11 -1.23
CA ASP A 17 -13.34 10.80 -1.72
C ASP A 17 -11.89 10.45 -1.36
N PHE A 18 -11.14 11.36 -0.73
CA PHE A 18 -9.86 11.03 -0.11
C PHE A 18 -10.04 10.86 1.41
N GLU A 19 -10.79 9.83 1.79
CA GLU A 19 -10.66 9.23 3.12
C GLU A 19 -9.19 8.83 3.26
N GLU A 20 -8.41 9.63 4.00
CA GLU A 20 -7.05 9.32 4.42
C GLU A 20 -7.11 8.17 5.42
N ASP A 21 -7.54 7.00 4.97
CA ASP A 21 -7.55 5.76 5.72
C ASP A 21 -6.10 5.23 5.75
N SER A 22 -5.19 6.02 6.32
CA SER A 22 -3.75 5.87 6.10
C SER A 22 -2.89 6.29 7.30
N THR A 23 -3.34 6.02 8.52
CA THR A 23 -2.44 6.20 9.69
C THR A 23 -1.43 5.06 9.82
N ARG A 24 -1.66 3.91 9.16
CA ARG A 24 -0.72 2.78 9.16
C ARG A 24 -0.58 2.18 7.77
N PRO A 25 0.66 1.95 7.30
CA PRO A 25 0.87 1.23 6.06
C PRO A 25 0.33 -0.21 6.18
N GLU A 26 -0.28 -0.68 5.11
CA GLU A 26 -0.69 -2.07 4.96
C GLU A 26 0.53 -2.99 5.07
N ARG A 27 0.35 -4.12 5.75
CA ARG A 27 1.41 -5.10 5.94
C ARG A 27 1.32 -6.16 4.86
N PHE A 28 2.46 -6.63 4.39
CA PHE A 28 2.55 -7.80 3.53
C PHE A 28 2.26 -9.07 4.31
N THR A 29 1.40 -9.90 3.74
CA THR A 29 1.22 -11.30 4.10
C THR A 29 2.35 -12.16 3.55
N GLN A 30 2.41 -13.42 4.01
CA GLN A 30 3.36 -14.40 3.51
C GLN A 30 3.20 -14.69 2.01
N GLU A 31 1.96 -14.75 1.54
CA GLU A 31 1.67 -15.07 0.13
C GLU A 31 2.12 -13.93 -0.77
N GLU A 32 1.78 -12.69 -0.42
CA GLU A 32 2.20 -11.50 -1.16
C GLU A 32 3.72 -11.37 -1.22
N LEU A 33 4.40 -11.57 -0.08
CA LEU A 33 5.85 -11.57 -0.03
C LEU A 33 6.45 -12.67 -0.93
N SER A 34 5.89 -13.88 -0.89
CA SER A 34 6.31 -14.99 -1.74
C SER A 34 6.13 -14.69 -3.23
N ASP A 35 5.00 -14.08 -3.59
CA ASP A 35 4.70 -13.70 -4.97
C ASP A 35 5.63 -12.59 -5.45
N VAL A 36 5.96 -11.60 -4.60
CA VAL A 36 6.97 -10.59 -4.92
C VAL A 36 8.33 -11.24 -5.20
N ILE A 37 8.78 -12.16 -4.32
CA ILE A 37 10.07 -12.86 -4.50
C ILE A 37 10.10 -13.66 -5.81
N LYS A 38 9.02 -14.37 -6.13
CA LYS A 38 8.90 -15.18 -7.36
C LYS A 38 8.81 -14.33 -8.61
N ASN A 39 7.95 -13.30 -8.60
CA ASN A 39 7.72 -12.43 -9.76
C ASN A 39 8.96 -11.61 -10.12
N LEU A 40 9.73 -11.21 -9.11
CA LEU A 40 10.99 -10.49 -9.30
C LEU A 40 12.20 -11.43 -9.45
N ASN A 41 11.98 -12.75 -9.37
CA ASN A 41 13.00 -13.78 -9.43
C ASN A 41 14.21 -13.46 -8.53
N LEU A 42 13.94 -13.03 -7.29
CA LEU A 42 14.97 -12.54 -6.38
C LEU A 42 15.88 -13.70 -5.95
N PRO A 43 17.22 -13.53 -6.05
CA PRO A 43 18.15 -14.49 -5.47
C PRO A 43 18.05 -14.45 -3.95
N LYS A 44 18.41 -15.55 -3.30
CA LYS A 44 18.31 -15.75 -1.85
C LYS A 44 18.81 -14.56 -1.02
N ASP A 45 20.00 -14.04 -1.32
CA ASP A 45 20.59 -12.93 -0.57
C ASP A 45 19.75 -11.64 -0.66
N SER A 46 19.11 -11.41 -1.82
CA SER A 46 18.21 -10.26 -2.02
C SER A 46 16.88 -10.44 -1.32
N THR A 47 16.36 -11.68 -1.28
CA THR A 47 15.18 -12.04 -0.49
C THR A 47 15.41 -11.82 1.00
N GLU A 48 16.53 -12.31 1.54
CA GLU A 48 16.86 -12.12 2.96
C GLU A 48 17.03 -10.62 3.31
N PHE A 49 17.61 -9.84 2.41
CA PHE A 49 17.72 -8.39 2.59
C PHE A 49 16.35 -7.69 2.57
N LEU A 50 15.48 -8.07 1.63
CA LEU A 50 14.11 -7.55 1.53
C LEU A 50 13.31 -7.86 2.80
N ASP A 51 13.32 -9.12 3.24
CA ASP A 51 12.61 -9.59 4.43
C ASP A 51 13.06 -8.82 5.67
N SER A 52 14.37 -8.64 5.83
CA SER A 52 14.94 -7.86 6.94
C SER A 52 14.42 -6.42 6.94
N ARG A 53 14.42 -5.75 5.78
CA ARG A 53 13.93 -4.37 5.64
C ARG A 53 12.44 -4.22 5.90
N LEU A 54 11.62 -5.16 5.43
CA LEU A 54 10.18 -5.15 5.69
C LEU A 54 9.88 -5.38 7.18
N LYS A 55 10.66 -6.25 7.84
CA LYS A 55 10.56 -6.49 9.28
C LYS A 55 10.97 -5.27 10.10
N GLU A 56 12.08 -4.62 9.78
CA GLU A 56 12.53 -3.37 10.43
C GLU A 56 11.46 -2.27 10.36
N LYS A 57 10.71 -2.22 9.26
CA LYS A 57 9.64 -1.24 9.03
C LYS A 57 8.27 -1.66 9.59
N ASN A 58 8.17 -2.82 10.25
CA ASN A 58 6.91 -3.40 10.72
C ASN A 58 5.85 -3.58 9.62
N LEU A 59 6.32 -3.86 8.39
CA LEU A 59 5.50 -4.06 7.20
C LEU A 59 5.18 -5.54 6.94
N LEU A 60 5.59 -6.45 7.81
CA LEU A 60 5.20 -7.87 7.73
C LEU A 60 4.20 -8.20 8.83
N TYR A 61 3.23 -9.07 8.54
CA TYR A 61 2.41 -9.64 9.59
C TYR A 61 3.27 -10.47 10.57
N PRO A 62 2.92 -10.54 11.87
CA PRO A 62 3.70 -11.28 12.87
C PRO A 62 3.92 -12.76 12.51
N ASP A 63 2.97 -13.36 11.79
CA ASP A 63 2.99 -14.76 11.37
C ASP A 63 3.68 -14.99 10.02
N THR A 64 4.24 -13.94 9.42
CA THR A 64 5.07 -14.04 8.21
C THR A 64 6.36 -14.75 8.60
N LYS A 65 6.47 -16.01 8.18
CA LYS A 65 7.62 -16.85 8.47
C LYS A 65 8.75 -16.51 7.50
N ASN A 66 9.98 -16.47 7.99
CA ASN A 66 11.19 -16.45 7.17
C ASN A 66 11.31 -17.79 6.41
N TYR A 67 10.45 -18.02 5.43
CA TYR A 67 10.65 -19.07 4.45
C TYR A 67 11.47 -18.47 3.31
N ILE A 68 12.77 -18.46 3.56
CA ILE A 68 13.74 -18.66 2.49
C ILE A 68 13.30 -19.98 1.84
N LEU A 69 12.65 -19.91 0.67
CA LEU A 69 12.26 -21.11 -0.07
C LEU A 69 13.52 -21.97 -0.31
N PRO A 70 13.44 -23.30 -0.18
CA PRO A 70 14.52 -24.21 -0.57
C PRO A 70 14.82 -24.16 -2.07
#